data_AF-A0A7U5RYC0-F1
#
_entry.id   AF-A0A7U5RYC0-F1
#
_cell.length_a   1.000
_cell.length_b   1.000
_cell.length_c   1.000
_cell.angle_alpha   90.00
_cell.angle_beta   90.00
_cell.angle_gamma   90.00
#
_symmetry.space_group_name_H-M   'P 1'
#
loop_
_entity.id
_entity.type
_entity.pdbx_description
1 polymer ?
#
loop_
_entity_poly.entity_id
_entity_poly.type
_entity_poly.pdbx_seq_one_letter_code
_entity_poly.pdbx_strand_id
1 'polypeptide(L)' 'MCDELFSGFSETGWDEAPWDVEPTFTTAELQILLNPELSVAEAAERVGCVEHDVRRLRRTS' A
#
# COMPACT_ATOMS: atom_id res chain seq x y z
N MET A 1 25.26 -42.56 6.36
CA MET A 1 24.88 -41.73 7.52
C MET A 1 25.26 -40.29 7.22
N CYS A 2 24.38 -39.60 6.53
CA CYS A 2 24.32 -38.14 6.41
C CYS A 2 22.83 -37.83 6.52
N ASP A 3 22.31 -38.04 7.72
CA ASP A 3 20.92 -37.87 8.10
C ASP A 3 20.83 -36.51 8.80
N GLU A 4 19.73 -35.78 8.57
CA GLU A 4 19.28 -34.63 9.39
C GLU A 4 19.86 -33.22 9.14
N LEU A 5 20.01 -32.76 7.88
CA LEU A 5 20.27 -31.33 7.61
C LEU A 5 19.08 -30.54 7.03
N PHE A 6 17.96 -31.18 6.72
CA PHE A 6 16.81 -30.53 6.10
C PHE A 6 15.48 -30.99 6.72
N SER A 7 15.34 -30.78 8.03
CA SER A 7 14.04 -30.85 8.72
C SER A 7 13.76 -29.48 9.33
N GLY A 8 13.24 -28.55 8.52
CA GLY A 8 12.91 -27.21 9.02
C GLY A 8 12.66 -26.12 7.99
N PHE A 9 12.48 -26.42 6.70
CA PHE A 9 11.86 -25.44 5.81
C PHE A 9 10.35 -25.45 6.07
N SER A 10 9.94 -24.72 7.10
CA SER A 10 8.53 -24.32 7.21
C SER A 10 8.18 -23.52 5.97
N GLU A 11 7.29 -24.11 5.17
CA GLU A 11 6.67 -23.58 3.97
C GLU A 11 5.73 -22.41 4.32
N THR A 12 6.23 -21.37 4.99
CA THR A 12 5.41 -20.26 5.47
C THR A 12 6.17 -18.96 5.36
N GLY A 13 5.76 -18.09 4.44
CA GLY A 13 6.02 -16.65 4.59
C GLY A 13 6.45 -15.86 3.35
N TRP A 14 6.33 -16.39 2.12
CA TRP A 14 6.49 -15.61 0.88
C TRP A 14 5.17 -15.42 0.12
N ASP A 15 4.04 -15.81 0.72
CA ASP A 15 2.72 -15.72 0.05
C ASP A 15 2.21 -14.28 -0.10
N GLU A 16 2.56 -13.37 0.82
CA GLU A 16 2.11 -11.99 0.76
C GLU A 16 3.27 -11.06 1.04
N ALA A 17 3.71 -10.39 -0.01
CA ALA A 17 4.67 -9.33 0.15
C ALA A 17 3.96 -8.07 0.69
N PRO A 18 4.52 -7.37 1.69
CA PRO A 18 3.93 -6.14 2.22
C PRO A 18 3.76 -5.01 1.19
N TRP A 19 4.45 -5.11 0.04
CA TRP A 19 4.34 -4.19 -1.09
C TRP A 19 3.32 -4.63 -2.16
N ASP A 20 2.70 -5.81 -2.01
CA ASP A 20 1.64 -6.33 -2.88
C ASP A 20 0.25 -5.84 -2.44
N VAL A 21 0.14 -5.31 -1.23
CA VAL A 21 -1.12 -4.76 -0.70
C VAL A 21 -1.35 -3.38 -1.30
N GLU A 22 -2.46 -3.22 -2.03
CA GLU A 22 -2.90 -1.89 -2.46
C GLU A 22 -3.16 -1.00 -1.22
N PRO A 23 -2.67 0.25 -1.22
CA PRO A 23 -2.87 1.14 -0.09
C PRO A 23 -4.37 1.34 0.13
N THR A 24 -4.86 0.84 1.27
CA THR A 24 -6.26 0.99 1.65
C THR A 24 -6.42 2.30 2.39
N PHE A 25 -7.07 3.28 1.74
CA PHE A 25 -7.37 4.57 2.34
C PHE A 25 -8.68 4.51 3.12
N THR A 26 -8.70 5.08 4.31
CA THR A 26 -9.94 5.29 5.06
C THR A 26 -10.81 6.36 4.40
N THR A 27 -12.11 6.39 4.71
CA THR A 27 -13.04 7.40 4.20
C THR A 27 -12.60 8.83 4.54
N ALA A 28 -11.93 9.04 5.68
CA ALA A 28 -11.41 10.35 6.07
C ALA A 28 -10.25 10.77 5.18
N GLU A 29 -9.32 9.85 4.89
CA GLU A 29 -8.20 10.10 3.99
C GLU A 29 -8.68 10.34 2.56
N LEU A 30 -9.65 9.55 2.09
CA LEU A 30 -10.26 9.73 0.77
C LEU A 30 -10.87 11.14 0.60
N GLN A 31 -11.50 11.70 1.63
CA GLN A 31 -12.00 13.09 1.56
C GLN A 31 -10.88 14.11 1.37
N ILE A 32 -9.70 13.88 1.96
CA ILE A 32 -8.53 14.73 1.78
C ILE A 32 -7.96 14.55 0.37
N LEU A 33 -7.82 13.30 -0.10
CA LEU A 33 -7.26 12.98 -1.41
C LEU A 33 -8.12 13.50 -2.57
N LEU A 34 -9.44 13.42 -2.42
CA LEU A 34 -10.42 13.87 -3.42
C LEU A 34 -10.78 15.35 -3.29
N ASN A 35 -10.23 16.08 -2.30
CA ASN A 35 -10.52 17.50 -2.15
C ASN A 35 -9.89 18.31 -3.32
N PRO A 36 -10.70 18.95 -4.19
CA PRO A 36 -10.19 19.74 -5.31
C PRO A 36 -9.50 21.04 -4.87
N GLU A 37 -9.75 21.53 -3.66
CA GLU A 37 -9.09 22.72 -3.10
C GLU A 37 -7.63 22.43 -2.71
N LEU A 38 -7.28 21.15 -2.50
CA LEU A 38 -5.92 20.73 -2.21
C LEU A 38 -5.19 20.30 -3.49
N SER A 39 -3.95 20.75 -3.60
CA SER A 39 -3.02 20.24 -4.61
C SER A 39 -2.74 18.76 -4.37
N VAL A 40 -2.44 18.02 -5.45
CA VAL A 40 -2.11 16.59 -5.38
C VAL A 40 -1.00 16.32 -4.36
N ALA A 41 0.06 17.13 -4.37
CA ALA A 41 1.18 17.02 -3.44
C ALA A 41 0.77 17.26 -1.98
N GLU A 42 -0.04 18.30 -1.71
CA GLU A 42 -0.51 18.59 -0.35
C GLU A 42 -1.45 17.50 0.20
N ALA A 43 -2.30 16.94 -0.66
CA ALA A 43 -3.18 15.85 -0.27
C ALA A 43 -2.38 14.57 0.02
N ALA A 44 -1.38 14.27 -0.82
CA ALA A 44 -0.46 13.16 -0.64
C ALA A 44 0.36 13.28 0.65
N GLU A 45 0.90 14.46 0.93
CA GLU A 45 1.68 14.74 2.15
C GLU A 45 0.84 14.59 3.42
N ARG A 46 -0.41 15.09 3.41
CA ARG A 46 -1.31 14.98 4.57
C ARG A 46 -1.70 13.54 4.91
N VAL A 47 -1.83 12.69 3.90
CA VAL A 47 -2.19 11.27 4.06
C VAL A 47 -0.95 10.38 4.22
N GLY A 48 0.23 10.87 3.82
CA GLY A 48 1.46 10.07 3.80
C GLY A 48 1.49 9.06 2.65
N CYS A 49 0.84 9.36 1.54
CA CYS A 49 0.78 8.49 0.36
C CYS A 49 1.57 9.07 -0.82
N VAL A 50 1.70 8.29 -1.89
CA VAL A 50 2.35 8.76 -3.12
C VAL A 50 1.40 9.63 -3.93
N GLU A 51 1.91 10.72 -4.53
CA GLU A 51 1.12 11.59 -5.41
C GLU A 51 0.45 10.83 -6.57
N HIS A 52 1.06 9.72 -7.00
CA HIS A 52 0.52 8.87 -8.04
C HIS A 52 -0.86 8.31 -7.68
N ASP A 53 -1.04 7.85 -6.44
CA ASP A 53 -2.33 7.31 -5.97
C ASP A 53 -3.40 8.38 -5.94
N VAL A 54 -3.06 9.60 -5.52
CA VAL A 54 -3.99 10.73 -5.51
C VAL A 54 -4.45 11.07 -6.94
N ARG A 55 -3.53 11.10 -7.91
CA ARG A 55 -3.88 11.30 -9.32
C ARG A 55 -4.72 10.16 -9.87
N ARG A 56 -4.42 8.91 -9.49
CA ARG A 56 -5.17 7.73 -9.89
C ARG A 56 -6.61 7.82 -9.37
N LEU A 57 -6.78 8.07 -8.07
CA LEU A 57 -8.09 8.21 -7.40
C LEU A 57 -8.95 9.32 -8.01
N ARG A 58 -8.37 10.49 -8.28
CA ARG A 58 -9.08 11.62 -8.91
C ARG A 58 -9.50 11.34 -10.36
N ARG A 59 -8.78 10.45 -11.06
CA ARG A 59 -9.11 10.06 -12.44
C ARG A 59 -10.24 9.04 -12.51
N THR A 60 -10.36 8.20 -11.48
CA THR A 60 -11.35 7.12 -11.39
C THR A 60 -12.65 7.53 -10.72
N SER A 61 -12.68 8.71 -10.06
CA SER A 61 -13.85 9.27 -9.38
C SER A 61 -14.75 10.08 -10.31
#